data_AF-A0A6J8C4Z6-F1
#
_entry.id   AF-A0A6J8C4Z6-F1
#
_cell.length_a   1.000
_cell.length_b   1.000
_cell.length_c   1.000
_cell.angle_alpha   90.00
_cell.angle_beta   90.00
_cell.angle_gamma   90.00
#
_symmetry.space_group_name_H-M   'P 1'
#
loop_
_entity.id
_entity.type
_entity.pdbx_description
1 polymer ?
#
loop_
_entity_poly.entity_id
_entity_poly.type
_entity_poly.pdbx_seq_one_letter_code
_entity_poly.pdbx_strand_id
1 'polypeptide(L)'
;MKKGEVRGLGCREQMKCTYRSKYFSLYEEIATNKPGRRPAKVNVGLAVGLSKTLTAAAGYIRLCLSTNLPPPSARGIQDACNKILPEIEEISKNDMKMRRERLKDIQQQNGKSSPHIINAQSDGMYNNNLYSGVGKTPFQPATKFIYSLAENVTQQHDIIELVVHNKLCSKGKHLRLSDEHQCLGKDCSVTIPFKKIIGDEKTWAKELLQELKESNDMEVQYLTTDPDSGAYQAATELHEAGITKTKPTHQLDTRHKKIAGYLRS
;
A
#
# COMPACT_ATOMS: atom_id res chain seq x y z
N MET A 1 -8.18 31.27 -34.56
CA MET A 1 -7.81 29.89 -34.20
C MET A 1 -7.33 29.90 -32.75
N LYS A 2 -8.03 29.25 -31.80
CA LYS A 2 -7.60 29.19 -30.39
C LYS A 2 -6.29 28.42 -30.30
N LYS A 3 -5.23 28.99 -29.70
CA LYS A 3 -4.00 28.26 -29.40
C LYS A 3 -4.02 27.92 -27.91
N GLY A 4 -4.31 26.66 -27.58
CA GLY A 4 -4.29 26.17 -26.20
C GLY A 4 -2.89 25.75 -25.77
N GLU A 5 -2.45 26.18 -24.58
CA GLU A 5 -1.30 25.57 -23.89
C GLU A 5 -1.88 24.50 -22.93
N VAL A 6 -1.58 23.22 -23.19
CA VAL A 6 -2.03 22.09 -22.36
C VAL A 6 -1.00 21.84 -21.25
N ARG A 7 -1.47 21.69 -20.01
CA ARG A 7 -0.68 21.48 -18.79
C ARG A 7 -1.22 20.26 -18.04
N GLY A 8 -1.05 19.08 -18.63
CA GLY A 8 -1.73 17.88 -18.16
C GLY A 8 -3.23 18.01 -18.43
N LEU A 9 -4.05 17.90 -17.39
CA LEU A 9 -5.51 18.13 -17.50
C LEU A 9 -5.89 19.62 -17.46
N GLY A 10 -5.00 20.51 -17.01
CA GLY A 10 -5.24 21.95 -17.02
C GLY A 10 -4.96 22.55 -18.41
N CYS A 11 -5.82 23.46 -18.88
CA CYS A 11 -5.59 24.18 -20.13
C CYS A 11 -5.52 25.70 -19.91
N ARG A 12 -4.70 26.37 -20.72
CA ARG A 12 -4.71 27.82 -20.85
C ARG A 12 -5.16 28.17 -22.25
N GLU A 13 -6.13 29.06 -22.34
CA GLU A 13 -6.64 29.53 -23.63
C GLU A 13 -6.23 30.97 -23.88
N GLN A 14 -5.99 31.25 -25.15
CA GLN A 14 -5.78 32.59 -25.67
C GLN A 14 -6.66 32.77 -26.90
N MET A 15 -7.36 33.90 -26.96
CA MET A 15 -8.05 34.30 -28.17
C MET A 15 -7.02 34.87 -29.15
N LYS A 16 -6.86 34.20 -30.29
CA LYS A 16 -5.93 34.61 -31.35
C LYS A 16 -6.67 34.72 -32.68
N CYS A 17 -6.89 35.97 -33.08
CA CYS A 17 -7.31 36.41 -34.42
C CYS A 17 -6.41 37.58 -34.84
N THR A 18 -6.97 38.63 -35.44
CA THR A 18 -6.32 39.95 -35.64
C THR A 18 -5.89 40.60 -34.32
N TYR A 19 -6.58 40.26 -33.22
CA TYR A 19 -6.22 40.61 -31.85
C TYR A 19 -5.64 39.38 -31.11
N ARG A 20 -4.70 39.63 -30.20
CA ARG A 20 -4.12 38.61 -29.29
C ARG A 20 -4.43 39.00 -27.85
N SER A 21 -5.32 38.24 -27.20
CA SER A 21 -5.59 38.42 -25.76
C SER A 21 -4.42 37.95 -24.91
N LYS A 22 -4.43 38.21 -23.59
CA LYS A 22 -3.58 37.45 -22.66
C LYS A 22 -4.04 35.99 -22.58
N TYR A 23 -3.17 35.10 -22.11
CA TYR A 23 -3.55 33.74 -21.76
C TYR A 23 -4.39 33.75 -20.48
N PHE A 24 -5.53 33.09 -20.50
CA PHE A 24 -6.36 32.84 -19.34
C PHE A 24 -6.21 31.37 -18.94
N SER A 25 -5.91 31.13 -17.66
CA SER A 25 -5.86 29.77 -17.12
C SER A 25 -7.29 29.31 -16.82
N LEU A 26 -7.68 28.15 -17.33
CA LEU A 26 -8.99 27.52 -17.08
C LEU A 26 -8.94 26.55 -15.89
N TYR A 27 -7.96 26.72 -15.01
CA TYR A 27 -7.74 25.87 -13.85
C TYR A 27 -7.19 26.70 -12.68
N GLU A 28 -7.42 26.20 -11.47
CA GLU A 28 -6.86 26.78 -10.25
C GLU A 28 -5.42 26.29 -10.03
N GLU A 29 -4.53 27.20 -9.64
CA GLU A 29 -3.15 26.89 -9.27
C GLU A 29 -3.02 26.71 -7.77
N ILE A 30 -2.23 25.73 -7.34
CA ILE A 30 -1.89 25.55 -5.92
C ILE A 30 -0.77 26.53 -5.59
N ALA A 31 -0.92 27.26 -4.48
CA ALA A 31 0.15 28.11 -3.97
C ALA A 31 1.34 27.25 -3.54
N THR A 32 2.53 27.57 -4.05
CA THR A 32 3.78 26.88 -3.67
C THR A 32 4.86 27.91 -3.36
N ASN A 33 5.63 27.67 -2.30
CA ASN A 33 6.77 28.52 -1.91
C ASN A 33 8.04 28.26 -2.75
N LYS A 34 7.98 27.35 -3.72
CA LYS A 34 9.11 26.99 -4.59
C LYS A 34 9.14 27.89 -5.83
N PRO A 35 10.34 28.33 -6.27
CA PRO A 35 10.48 29.07 -7.53
C PRO A 35 10.07 28.17 -8.70
N GLY A 36 9.35 28.74 -9.66
CA GLY A 36 8.90 28.04 -10.85
C GLY A 36 7.38 28.07 -11.03
N ARG A 37 6.91 27.25 -11.96
CA ARG A 37 5.49 27.21 -12.34
C ARG A 37 4.68 26.46 -11.27
N ARG A 38 3.58 27.05 -10.83
CA ARG A 38 2.66 26.43 -9.86
C ARG A 38 1.91 25.25 -10.51
N PRO A 39 1.69 24.15 -9.77
CA PRO A 39 0.96 23.01 -10.29
C PRO A 39 -0.54 23.33 -10.37
N ALA A 40 -1.19 22.81 -11.41
CA ALA A 40 -2.65 22.87 -11.53
C ALA A 40 -3.30 21.95 -10.49
N LYS A 41 -4.30 22.46 -9.77
CA LYS A 41 -5.05 21.73 -8.74
C LYS A 41 -5.65 20.43 -9.26
N VAL A 42 -6.17 20.44 -10.50
CA VAL A 42 -6.74 19.25 -11.16
C VAL A 42 -5.72 18.13 -11.35
N ASN A 43 -4.44 18.43 -11.60
CA ASN A 43 -3.41 17.41 -11.79
C ASN A 43 -3.01 16.74 -10.47
N VAL A 44 -2.98 17.51 -9.38
CA VAL A 44 -2.76 16.98 -8.03
C VAL A 44 -3.98 16.16 -7.58
N GLY A 45 -5.18 16.67 -7.84
CA GLY A 45 -6.43 15.95 -7.59
C GLY A 45 -6.52 14.62 -8.33
N LEU A 46 -6.07 14.56 -9.59
CA LEU A 46 -5.95 13.31 -10.34
C LEU A 46 -5.03 12.32 -9.61
N ALA A 47 -3.85 12.75 -9.14
CA ALA A 47 -2.92 11.87 -8.45
C ALA A 47 -3.50 11.31 -7.14
N VAL A 48 -4.23 12.12 -6.36
CA VAL A 48 -4.99 11.66 -5.18
C VAL A 48 -6.11 10.68 -5.57
N GLY A 49 -6.80 10.95 -6.67
CA GLY A 49 -7.83 10.05 -7.20
C GLY A 49 -7.24 8.70 -7.58
N LEU A 50 -6.12 8.70 -8.31
CA LEU A 50 -5.44 7.48 -8.73
C LEU A 50 -4.97 6.65 -7.54
N SER A 51 -4.48 7.25 -6.46
CA SER A 51 -4.07 6.50 -5.25
C SER A 51 -5.23 5.80 -4.53
N LYS A 52 -6.47 6.23 -4.75
CA LYS A 52 -7.67 5.58 -4.18
C LYS A 52 -8.31 4.56 -5.11
N THR A 53 -7.85 4.47 -6.36
CA THR A 53 -8.41 3.57 -7.36
C THR A 53 -7.42 2.47 -7.72
N LEU A 54 -7.92 1.35 -8.23
CA LEU A 54 -7.09 0.27 -8.77
C LEU A 54 -6.41 0.64 -10.11
N THR A 55 -6.59 1.87 -10.59
CA THR A 55 -6.11 2.31 -11.90
C THR A 55 -4.76 3.02 -11.76
N ALA A 56 -3.72 2.43 -12.34
CA ALA A 56 -2.42 3.10 -12.46
C ALA A 56 -2.43 4.20 -13.53
N ALA A 57 -1.41 5.06 -13.54
CA ALA A 57 -1.24 6.14 -14.52
C ALA A 57 -1.42 5.68 -15.98
N ALA A 58 -0.89 4.51 -16.34
CA ALA A 58 -1.04 3.93 -17.67
C ALA A 58 -2.50 3.60 -18.03
N GLY A 59 -3.26 3.08 -17.06
CA GLY A 59 -4.69 2.79 -17.24
C GLY A 59 -5.49 4.08 -17.46
N TYR A 60 -5.18 5.14 -16.72
CA TYR A 60 -5.82 6.45 -16.91
C TYR A 60 -5.50 7.07 -18.28
N ILE A 61 -4.25 6.99 -18.73
CA ILE A 61 -3.84 7.46 -20.06
C ILE A 61 -4.61 6.68 -21.14
N ARG A 62 -4.73 5.35 -20.99
CA ARG A 62 -5.51 4.53 -21.91
C ARG A 62 -6.97 4.95 -21.95
N LEU A 63 -7.57 5.25 -20.80
CA LEU A 63 -8.95 5.75 -20.73
C LEU A 63 -9.13 7.08 -21.46
N CYS A 64 -8.19 8.02 -21.29
CA CYS A 64 -8.21 9.30 -22.00
C CYS A 64 -8.13 9.09 -23.51
N LEU A 65 -7.19 8.25 -23.96
CA LEU A 65 -7.03 7.94 -25.38
C LEU A 65 -8.27 7.27 -25.98
N SER A 66 -8.91 6.34 -25.25
CA SER A 66 -10.15 5.69 -25.69
C SER A 66 -11.36 6.63 -25.76
N THR A 67 -11.33 7.75 -25.03
CA THR A 67 -12.41 8.75 -24.99
C THR A 67 -12.08 10.01 -25.81
N ASN A 68 -11.02 9.99 -26.62
CA ASN A 68 -10.51 11.14 -27.38
C ASN A 68 -10.20 12.38 -26.51
N LEU A 69 -9.88 12.17 -25.24
CA LEU A 69 -9.39 13.23 -24.35
C LEU A 69 -7.86 13.34 -24.45
N PRO A 70 -7.29 14.55 -24.47
CA PRO A 70 -5.84 14.71 -24.48
C PRO A 70 -5.26 14.20 -23.15
N PRO A 71 -4.45 13.13 -23.15
CA PRO A 71 -3.95 12.55 -21.91
C PRO A 71 -2.87 13.44 -21.29
N PRO A 72 -2.79 13.52 -19.95
CA PRO A 72 -1.61 14.04 -19.28
C PRO A 72 -0.40 13.13 -19.53
N SER A 73 0.81 13.67 -19.34
CA SER A 73 2.03 12.85 -19.50
C SER A 73 2.18 11.84 -18.35
N ALA A 74 2.60 10.63 -18.67
CA ALA A 74 2.86 9.58 -17.68
C ALA A 74 3.85 10.04 -16.60
N ARG A 75 4.91 10.73 -17.03
CA ARG A 75 5.89 11.35 -16.13
C ARG A 75 5.26 12.39 -15.21
N GLY A 76 4.40 13.26 -15.74
CA GLY A 76 3.74 14.30 -14.95
C GLY A 76 2.81 13.72 -13.88
N ILE A 77 2.08 12.64 -14.20
CA ILE A 77 1.28 11.91 -13.22
C ILE A 77 2.19 11.29 -12.15
N GLN A 78 3.25 10.60 -12.56
CA GLN A 78 4.18 9.96 -11.61
C GLN A 78 4.85 10.98 -10.68
N ASP A 79 5.28 12.13 -11.20
CA ASP A 79 5.88 13.21 -10.42
C ASP A 79 4.89 13.82 -9.43
N ALA A 80 3.59 13.86 -9.76
CA ALA A 80 2.55 14.28 -8.84
C ALA A 80 2.30 13.22 -7.75
N CYS A 81 2.18 11.94 -8.13
CA CYS A 81 2.03 10.85 -7.17
C CYS A 81 3.20 10.79 -6.18
N ASN A 82 4.44 10.90 -6.66
CA ASN A 82 5.64 10.87 -5.81
C ASN A 82 5.67 11.96 -4.74
N LYS A 83 4.94 13.07 -4.94
CA LYS A 83 4.83 14.16 -3.95
C LYS A 83 3.76 13.89 -2.90
N ILE A 84 2.66 13.26 -3.28
CA ILE A 84 1.45 13.11 -2.46
C ILE A 84 1.47 11.78 -1.70
N LEU A 85 2.06 10.72 -2.27
CA LEU A 85 2.11 9.40 -1.65
C LEU A 85 2.74 9.39 -0.24
N PRO A 86 3.82 10.14 0.06
CA PRO A 86 4.35 10.20 1.42
C PRO A 86 3.34 10.80 2.42
N GLU A 87 2.60 11.83 2.03
CA GLU A 87 1.55 12.42 2.88
C GLU A 87 0.39 11.44 3.10
N ILE A 88 -0.01 10.69 2.06
CA ILE A 88 -1.04 9.65 2.17
C ILE A 88 -0.57 8.52 3.10
N GLU A 89 0.70 8.12 3.01
CA GLU A 89 1.28 7.10 3.89
C GLU A 89 1.23 7.54 5.35
N GLU A 90 1.63 8.77 5.65
CA GLU A 90 1.57 9.34 6.99
C GLU A 90 0.14 9.40 7.52
N ILE A 91 -0.81 9.91 6.72
CA ILE A 91 -2.23 9.93 7.06
C ILE A 91 -2.75 8.52 7.35
N SER A 92 -2.37 7.53 6.54
CA SER A 92 -2.81 6.14 6.70
C SER A 92 -2.25 5.51 7.98
N LYS A 93 -0.98 5.77 8.33
CA LYS A 93 -0.38 5.29 9.58
C LYS A 93 -1.06 5.91 10.81
N ASN A 94 -1.34 7.22 10.76
CA ASN A 94 -2.06 7.91 11.82
C ASN A 94 -3.51 7.39 11.95
N ASP A 95 -4.18 7.14 10.84
CA ASP A 95 -5.54 6.57 10.83
C ASP A 95 -5.57 5.17 11.44
N MET A 96 -4.64 4.28 11.06
CA MET A 96 -4.51 2.97 11.68
C MET A 96 -4.25 3.09 13.20
N LYS A 97 -3.38 4.00 13.63
CA LYS A 97 -3.14 4.24 15.06
C LYS A 97 -4.42 4.65 15.81
N MET A 98 -5.17 5.62 15.27
CA MET A 98 -6.44 6.06 15.86
C MET A 98 -7.48 4.92 15.93
N ARG A 99 -7.56 4.08 14.90
CA ARG A 99 -8.44 2.89 14.91
C ARG A 99 -8.05 1.94 16.04
N ARG A 100 -6.75 1.71 16.26
CA ARG A 100 -6.28 0.85 17.36
C ARG A 100 -6.63 1.41 18.74
N GLU A 101 -6.55 2.72 18.93
CA GLU A 101 -6.98 3.37 20.18
C GLU A 101 -8.49 3.22 20.38
N ARG A 102 -9.28 3.50 19.34
CA ARG A 102 -10.74 3.33 19.35
C ARG A 102 -11.16 1.90 19.66
N LEU A 103 -10.42 0.90 19.19
CA LEU A 103 -10.71 -0.51 19.51
C LEU A 103 -10.56 -0.82 21.01
N LYS A 104 -9.57 -0.23 21.68
CA LYS A 104 -9.42 -0.37 23.14
C LYS A 104 -10.61 0.22 23.87
N ASP A 105 -11.07 1.39 23.44
CA ASP A 105 -12.26 2.05 24.02
C ASP A 105 -13.52 1.19 23.83
N ILE A 106 -13.71 0.63 22.63
CA ILE A 106 -14.84 -0.28 22.34
C ILE A 106 -14.78 -1.52 23.22
N GLN A 107 -13.61 -2.14 23.37
CA GLN A 107 -13.45 -3.33 24.21
C GLN A 107 -13.71 -3.02 25.70
N GLN A 108 -13.29 -1.83 26.15
CA GLN A 108 -13.58 -1.36 27.52
C GLN A 108 -15.09 -1.12 27.72
N GLN A 109 -15.76 -0.49 26.75
CA GLN A 109 -17.22 -0.30 26.77
C GLN A 109 -17.98 -1.64 26.76
N ASN A 110 -17.44 -2.64 26.07
CA ASN A 110 -17.96 -4.01 26.06
C ASN A 110 -17.66 -4.80 27.36
N GLY A 111 -17.04 -4.17 28.36
CA GLY A 111 -16.76 -4.78 29.67
C GLY A 111 -15.68 -5.85 29.64
N LYS A 112 -14.78 -5.84 28.64
CA LYS A 112 -13.66 -6.79 28.59
C LYS A 112 -12.61 -6.41 29.64
N SER A 113 -12.15 -7.39 30.41
CA SER A 113 -11.08 -7.22 31.41
C SER A 113 -9.75 -6.80 30.79
N SER A 114 -9.51 -7.15 29.52
CA SER A 114 -8.27 -6.89 28.79
C SER A 114 -8.56 -6.22 27.45
N PRO A 115 -8.68 -4.88 27.41
CA PRO A 115 -9.05 -4.15 26.18
C PRO A 115 -7.97 -4.17 25.08
N HIS A 116 -6.74 -4.55 25.43
CA HIS A 116 -5.61 -4.66 24.53
C HIS A 116 -5.56 -6.00 23.77
N ILE A 117 -6.38 -6.98 24.17
CA ILE A 117 -6.46 -8.28 23.52
C ILE A 117 -7.59 -8.24 22.49
N ILE A 118 -7.27 -8.56 21.23
CA ILE A 118 -8.22 -8.52 20.12
C ILE A 118 -8.24 -9.83 19.34
N ASN A 119 -9.32 -10.00 18.58
CA ASN A 119 -9.42 -11.02 17.55
C ASN A 119 -9.05 -10.37 16.22
N ALA A 120 -8.36 -11.10 15.36
CA ALA A 120 -7.92 -10.55 14.09
C ALA A 120 -7.87 -11.64 13.00
N GLN A 121 -7.81 -11.16 11.77
CA GLN A 121 -7.55 -11.96 10.58
C GLN A 121 -6.37 -11.34 9.83
N SER A 122 -5.51 -12.18 9.26
CA SER A 122 -4.34 -11.70 8.53
C SER A 122 -4.16 -12.42 7.22
N ASP A 123 -3.67 -11.67 6.23
CA ASP A 123 -3.43 -12.20 4.89
C ASP A 123 -2.27 -11.48 4.20
N GLY A 124 -1.57 -12.23 3.34
CA GLY A 124 -0.42 -11.80 2.57
C GLY A 124 -0.73 -11.72 1.08
N MET A 125 -0.54 -10.54 0.51
CA MET A 125 -0.80 -10.25 -0.89
C MET A 125 0.49 -9.99 -1.66
N TYR A 126 0.59 -10.58 -2.85
CA TYR A 126 1.72 -10.42 -3.75
C TYR A 126 1.31 -9.68 -5.02
N ASN A 127 2.25 -8.95 -5.63
CA ASN A 127 1.96 -8.28 -6.89
C ASN A 127 1.86 -9.23 -8.10
N ASN A 128 2.36 -10.46 -7.97
CA ASN A 128 2.26 -11.53 -8.97
C ASN A 128 2.00 -12.85 -8.24
N ASN A 129 1.29 -13.79 -8.89
CA ASN A 129 1.08 -15.13 -8.34
C ASN A 129 2.42 -15.85 -8.11
N LEU A 130 2.60 -16.41 -6.92
CA LEU A 130 3.83 -17.13 -6.54
C LEU A 130 3.89 -18.59 -7.01
N TYR A 131 2.80 -19.12 -7.61
CA TYR A 131 2.65 -20.51 -8.06
C TYR A 131 3.24 -21.51 -7.03
N SER A 132 3.93 -22.56 -7.47
CA SER A 132 4.55 -23.58 -6.61
C SER A 132 5.83 -23.11 -5.90
N GLY A 133 6.24 -21.85 -6.10
CA GLY A 133 7.49 -21.28 -5.57
C GLY A 133 7.39 -20.64 -4.19
N VAL A 134 6.22 -20.65 -3.53
CA VAL A 134 6.02 -20.09 -2.18
C VAL A 134 7.04 -20.66 -1.20
N GLY A 135 7.76 -19.79 -0.49
CA GLY A 135 8.76 -20.16 0.51
C GLY A 135 10.01 -20.94 0.03
N LYS A 136 10.11 -21.35 -1.24
CA LYS A 136 11.08 -22.38 -1.68
C LYS A 136 12.19 -21.90 -2.61
N THR A 137 11.96 -20.84 -3.37
CA THR A 137 12.93 -20.37 -4.38
C THR A 137 13.41 -18.95 -4.08
N PRO A 138 14.73 -18.66 -4.21
CA PRO A 138 15.23 -17.29 -4.09
C PRO A 138 14.72 -16.38 -5.23
N PHE A 139 14.41 -16.96 -6.39
CA PHE A 139 13.94 -16.25 -7.59
C PHE A 139 12.42 -16.37 -7.75
N GLN A 140 11.69 -15.80 -6.79
CA GLN A 140 10.24 -15.68 -6.89
C GLN A 140 9.84 -14.56 -7.87
N PRO A 141 8.77 -14.74 -8.67
CA PRO A 141 8.31 -13.73 -9.62
C PRO A 141 7.72 -12.49 -8.95
N ALA A 142 7.29 -12.60 -7.68
CA ALA A 142 6.82 -11.46 -6.91
C ALA A 142 7.99 -10.59 -6.44
N THR A 143 7.81 -9.29 -6.61
CA THR A 143 8.81 -8.26 -6.27
C THR A 143 8.32 -7.33 -5.17
N LYS A 144 7.02 -7.35 -4.91
CA LYS A 144 6.36 -6.58 -3.85
C LYS A 144 5.41 -7.48 -3.09
N PHE A 145 5.29 -7.19 -1.81
CA PHE A 145 4.47 -7.93 -0.88
C PHE A 145 3.85 -6.99 0.14
N ILE A 146 2.61 -7.28 0.53
CA ILE A 146 1.87 -6.55 1.54
C ILE A 146 1.28 -7.59 2.48
N TYR A 147 1.58 -7.47 3.77
CA TYR A 147 0.93 -8.25 4.82
C TYR A 147 -0.02 -7.34 5.59
N SER A 148 -1.27 -7.76 5.73
CA SER A 148 -2.32 -6.96 6.37
C SER A 148 -2.89 -7.70 7.57
N LEU A 149 -3.24 -6.93 8.60
CA LEU A 149 -3.99 -7.40 9.76
C LEU A 149 -5.26 -6.57 9.91
N ALA A 150 -6.39 -7.27 9.86
CA ALA A 150 -7.70 -6.68 10.08
C ALA A 150 -8.29 -7.19 11.40
N GLU A 151 -8.96 -6.30 12.12
CA GLU A 151 -9.60 -6.62 13.38
C GLU A 151 -10.91 -7.41 13.19
N ASN A 152 -11.29 -8.21 14.20
CA ASN A 152 -12.51 -9.02 14.21
C ASN A 152 -13.33 -8.76 15.49
N VAL A 153 -13.39 -7.49 15.88
CA VAL A 153 -14.14 -6.95 17.03
C VAL A 153 -15.33 -6.13 16.53
N THR A 154 -15.14 -5.31 15.49
CA THR A 154 -16.20 -4.52 14.86
C THR A 154 -16.74 -5.21 13.60
N GLN A 155 -17.91 -4.77 13.13
CA GLN A 155 -18.50 -5.27 11.88
C GLN A 155 -17.76 -4.80 10.62
N GLN A 156 -16.92 -3.77 10.73
CA GLN A 156 -16.24 -3.18 9.58
C GLN A 156 -14.97 -3.94 9.20
N HIS A 157 -14.40 -4.72 10.13
CA HIS A 157 -13.14 -5.42 9.95
C HIS A 157 -12.02 -4.50 9.47
N ASP A 158 -11.81 -3.42 10.21
CA ASP A 158 -10.85 -2.40 9.82
C ASP A 158 -9.42 -2.95 9.79
N ILE A 159 -8.65 -2.52 8.79
CA ILE A 159 -7.20 -2.77 8.77
C ILE A 159 -6.57 -1.92 9.88
N ILE A 160 -5.82 -2.58 10.76
CA ILE A 160 -5.19 -1.97 11.93
C ILE A 160 -3.68 -1.95 11.85
N GLU A 161 -3.08 -2.79 11.01
CA GLU A 161 -1.64 -2.81 10.78
C GLU A 161 -1.32 -3.36 9.39
N LEU A 162 -0.23 -2.87 8.81
CA LEU A 162 0.21 -3.24 7.46
C LEU A 162 1.74 -3.22 7.35
N VAL A 163 2.32 -4.33 6.91
CA VAL A 163 3.74 -4.40 6.56
C VAL A 163 3.88 -4.46 5.05
N VAL A 164 4.72 -3.59 4.48
CA VAL A 164 4.95 -3.52 3.03
C VAL A 164 6.41 -3.79 2.74
N HIS A 165 6.66 -4.70 1.80
CA HIS A 165 8.00 -5.00 1.33
C HIS A 165 8.16 -4.88 -0.18
N ASN A 166 9.33 -4.40 -0.59
CA ASN A 166 9.69 -4.16 -1.97
C ASN A 166 11.15 -4.55 -2.23
N LYS A 167 11.38 -5.34 -3.29
CA LYS A 167 12.71 -5.72 -3.78
C LYS A 167 13.27 -4.76 -4.83
N LEU A 168 12.46 -3.83 -5.34
CA LEU A 168 12.83 -2.97 -6.47
C LEU A 168 13.37 -1.62 -6.00
N CYS A 169 14.58 -1.30 -6.45
CA CYS A 169 15.16 0.03 -6.33
C CYS A 169 14.85 0.85 -7.59
N SER A 170 14.31 2.07 -7.43
CA SER A 170 14.18 3.01 -8.54
C SER A 170 15.54 3.42 -9.12
N LYS A 171 16.57 3.57 -8.28
CA LYS A 171 17.94 3.91 -8.68
C LYS A 171 18.70 2.74 -9.31
N GLY A 172 18.39 1.51 -8.92
CA GLY A 172 19.03 0.29 -9.44
C GLY A 172 18.88 0.10 -10.97
N LYS A 173 17.83 0.68 -11.57
CA LYS A 173 17.63 0.66 -13.04
C LYS A 173 18.71 1.43 -13.82
N HIS A 174 19.43 2.33 -13.16
CA HIS A 174 20.44 3.19 -13.79
C HIS A 174 21.88 2.73 -13.48
N LEU A 175 22.06 1.68 -12.70
CA LEU A 175 23.36 1.12 -12.35
C LEU A 175 23.75 0.01 -13.35
N ARG A 176 25.04 -0.07 -13.69
CA ARG A 176 25.56 -1.10 -14.59
C ARG A 176 25.64 -2.44 -13.86
N LEU A 177 25.46 -3.54 -14.59
CA LEU A 177 25.49 -4.93 -14.08
C LEU A 177 26.75 -5.29 -13.28
N SER A 178 27.85 -4.54 -13.41
CA SER A 178 29.12 -4.75 -12.74
C SER A 178 29.18 -4.23 -11.30
N ASP A 179 28.26 -3.34 -10.92
CA ASP A 179 28.33 -2.69 -9.61
C ASP A 179 27.49 -3.52 -8.63
N GLU A 180 28.15 -4.24 -7.72
CA GLU A 180 27.51 -4.88 -6.56
C GLU A 180 27.00 -3.79 -5.60
N HIS A 181 25.94 -3.09 -6.00
CA HIS A 181 25.34 -2.05 -5.19
C HIS A 181 24.43 -2.68 -4.14
N GLN A 182 24.89 -2.71 -2.89
CA GLN A 182 24.05 -3.00 -1.75
C GLN A 182 23.08 -1.82 -1.55
N CYS A 183 21.89 -1.96 -2.13
CA CYS A 183 20.81 -0.98 -2.11
C CYS A 183 20.09 -0.93 -0.73
N LEU A 184 20.81 -0.84 0.38
CA LEU A 184 20.26 -0.77 1.75
C LEU A 184 20.70 0.53 2.45
N GLY A 185 20.33 1.67 1.87
CA GLY A 185 20.57 3.01 2.43
C GLY A 185 19.34 3.90 2.36
N LYS A 186 19.37 5.06 3.04
CA LYS A 186 18.25 6.03 3.20
C LYS A 186 17.57 6.49 1.89
N ASP A 187 18.24 6.28 0.78
CA ASP A 187 17.90 6.78 -0.54
C ASP A 187 17.33 5.69 -1.48
N CYS A 188 17.05 4.51 -0.93
CA CYS A 188 16.60 3.35 -1.67
C CYS A 188 15.17 2.95 -1.32
N SER A 189 14.36 2.63 -2.33
CA SER A 189 12.99 2.12 -2.17
C SER A 189 12.93 0.63 -1.83
N VAL A 190 14.07 -0.04 -1.70
CA VAL A 190 14.17 -1.47 -1.38
C VAL A 190 14.10 -1.62 0.13
N THR A 191 13.15 -2.42 0.60
CA THR A 191 13.04 -2.78 2.02
C THR A 191 13.66 -4.14 2.31
N ILE A 192 13.71 -5.04 1.32
CA ILE A 192 14.23 -6.40 1.48
C ILE A 192 15.24 -6.73 0.37
N PRO A 193 16.34 -7.45 0.69
CA PRO A 193 17.31 -7.87 -0.32
C PRO A 193 16.67 -8.72 -1.42
N PHE A 194 17.17 -8.60 -2.66
CA PHE A 194 16.64 -9.35 -3.81
C PHE A 194 16.65 -10.88 -3.58
N LYS A 195 17.71 -11.39 -2.94
CA LYS A 195 17.90 -12.80 -2.61
C LYS A 195 16.97 -13.31 -1.49
N LYS A 196 16.38 -12.43 -0.68
CA LYS A 196 15.48 -12.83 0.41
C LYS A 196 14.19 -13.38 -0.19
N ILE A 197 13.71 -14.50 0.32
CA ILE A 197 12.46 -15.12 -0.12
C ILE A 197 11.31 -14.20 0.28
N ILE A 198 10.47 -13.78 -0.67
CA ILE A 198 9.37 -12.85 -0.41
C ILE A 198 8.12 -13.58 0.09
N GLY A 199 7.93 -14.83 -0.35
CA GLY A 199 6.81 -15.68 0.09
C GLY A 199 7.02 -16.35 1.46
N ASP A 200 7.84 -15.77 2.33
CA ASP A 200 8.02 -16.23 3.71
C ASP A 200 7.06 -15.48 4.64
N GLU A 201 5.77 -15.81 4.52
CA GLU A 201 4.67 -15.15 5.26
C GLU A 201 4.87 -15.20 6.76
N LYS A 202 5.52 -16.25 7.28
CA LYS A 202 5.79 -16.40 8.69
C LYS A 202 6.67 -15.26 9.21
N THR A 203 7.75 -14.94 8.50
CA THR A 203 8.65 -13.84 8.88
C THR A 203 7.92 -12.50 8.90
N TRP A 204 7.08 -12.24 7.89
CA TRP A 204 6.37 -10.97 7.78
C TRP A 204 5.21 -10.83 8.76
N ALA A 205 4.50 -11.93 9.03
CA ALA A 205 3.50 -11.98 10.10
C ALA A 205 4.12 -11.72 11.47
N LYS A 206 5.33 -12.26 11.72
CA LYS A 206 6.07 -12.02 12.96
C LYS A 206 6.43 -10.54 13.12
N GLU A 207 6.97 -9.92 12.07
CA GLU A 207 7.30 -8.50 12.03
C GLU A 207 6.05 -7.64 12.32
N LEU A 208 4.94 -7.93 11.65
CA LEU A 208 3.67 -7.21 11.84
C LEU A 208 3.16 -7.32 13.28
N LEU A 209 3.12 -8.54 13.84
CA LEU A 209 2.61 -8.77 15.19
C LEU A 209 3.52 -8.17 16.27
N GLN A 210 4.82 -8.12 16.02
CA GLN A 210 5.78 -7.46 16.90
C GLN A 210 5.58 -5.94 16.86
N GLU A 211 5.44 -5.32 15.69
CA GLU A 211 5.17 -3.89 15.55
C GLU A 211 3.83 -3.49 16.21
N LEU A 212 2.81 -4.35 16.07
CA LEU A 212 1.52 -4.16 16.75
C LEU A 212 1.67 -4.09 18.28
N LYS A 213 2.51 -4.98 18.83
CA LYS A 213 2.79 -5.04 20.26
C LYS A 213 3.61 -3.84 20.74
N GLU A 214 4.68 -3.51 20.02
CA GLU A 214 5.59 -2.41 20.40
C GLU A 214 4.92 -1.03 20.26
N SER A 215 4.11 -0.83 19.22
CA SER A 215 3.53 0.48 18.91
C SER A 215 2.29 0.83 19.72
N ASN A 216 1.48 -0.16 20.12
CA ASN A 216 0.22 0.10 20.81
C ASN A 216 -0.13 -0.94 21.89
N ASP A 217 0.81 -1.77 22.34
CA ASP A 217 0.61 -2.78 23.39
C ASP A 217 -0.57 -3.74 23.14
N MET A 218 -0.94 -3.98 21.87
CA MET A 218 -2.04 -4.88 21.53
C MET A 218 -1.55 -6.30 21.27
N GLU A 219 -2.39 -7.28 21.64
CA GLU A 219 -2.12 -8.70 21.45
C GLU A 219 -3.29 -9.37 20.72
N VAL A 220 -2.98 -10.41 19.94
CA VAL A 220 -3.99 -11.18 19.21
C VAL A 220 -4.28 -12.48 19.95
N GLN A 221 -5.53 -12.71 20.32
CA GLN A 221 -5.98 -13.97 20.94
C GLN A 221 -6.41 -14.98 19.89
N TYR A 222 -7.34 -14.61 19.03
CA TYR A 222 -7.80 -15.47 17.93
C TYR A 222 -7.30 -14.90 16.62
N LEU A 223 -6.50 -15.69 15.90
CA LEU A 223 -5.98 -15.33 14.59
C LEU A 223 -6.61 -16.21 13.53
N THR A 224 -7.39 -15.59 12.64
CA THR A 224 -8.00 -16.27 11.49
C THR A 224 -7.10 -16.16 10.29
N THR A 225 -6.60 -17.30 9.81
CA THR A 225 -5.76 -17.35 8.60
C THR A 225 -6.14 -18.53 7.72
N ASP A 226 -5.58 -18.53 6.51
CA ASP A 226 -5.62 -19.69 5.64
C ASP A 226 -4.83 -20.88 6.22
N PRO A 227 -5.19 -22.12 5.85
CA PRO A 227 -4.57 -23.33 6.40
C PRO A 227 -3.07 -23.47 6.11
N ASP A 228 -2.59 -22.86 5.02
CA ASP A 228 -1.20 -22.87 4.59
C ASP A 228 -0.42 -21.63 5.04
N SER A 229 -1.06 -20.69 5.74
CA SER A 229 -0.37 -19.49 6.22
C SER A 229 0.50 -19.77 7.44
N GLY A 230 1.73 -19.28 7.41
CA GLY A 230 2.69 -19.37 8.52
C GLY A 230 2.39 -18.42 9.69
N ALA A 231 1.33 -17.62 9.60
CA ALA A 231 1.02 -16.55 10.56
C ALA A 231 0.73 -17.05 11.99
N TYR A 232 0.00 -18.16 12.13
CA TYR A 232 -0.26 -18.75 13.44
C TYR A 232 1.04 -19.26 14.10
N GLN A 233 1.96 -19.82 13.31
CA GLN A 233 3.26 -20.23 13.82
C GLN A 233 4.07 -19.01 14.28
N ALA A 234 4.03 -17.90 13.53
CA ALA A 234 4.67 -16.66 13.91
C ALA A 234 4.14 -16.11 15.25
N ALA A 235 2.81 -16.09 15.44
CA ALA A 235 2.20 -15.68 16.69
C ALA A 235 2.60 -16.58 17.87
N THR A 236 2.68 -17.90 17.63
CA THR A 236 3.09 -18.87 18.66
C THR A 236 4.55 -18.66 19.07
N GLU A 237 5.45 -18.42 18.11
CA GLU A 237 6.85 -18.09 18.42
C GLU A 237 7.01 -16.81 19.23
N LEU A 238 6.17 -15.79 18.98
CA LEU A 238 6.18 -14.55 19.78
C LEU A 238 5.72 -14.79 21.22
N HIS A 239 4.80 -15.73 21.44
CA HIS A 239 4.38 -16.13 22.77
C HIS A 239 5.47 -16.93 23.49
N GLU A 240 6.09 -17.89 22.80
CA GLU A 240 7.22 -18.68 23.33
C GLU A 240 8.44 -17.82 23.67
N ALA A 241 8.69 -16.77 22.89
CA ALA A 241 9.73 -15.77 23.16
C ALA A 241 9.37 -14.81 24.32
N GLY A 242 8.15 -14.88 24.88
CA GLY A 242 7.69 -14.02 25.97
C GLY A 242 7.32 -12.59 25.56
N ILE A 243 7.25 -12.30 24.25
CA ILE A 243 6.88 -10.98 23.73
C ILE A 243 5.37 -10.72 23.91
N THR A 244 4.56 -11.76 23.71
CA THR A 244 3.10 -11.72 23.95
C THR A 244 2.73 -12.61 25.13
N LYS A 245 1.89 -12.11 26.03
CA LYS A 245 1.43 -12.89 27.20
C LYS A 245 0.32 -13.85 26.81
N THR A 246 -0.48 -13.48 25.83
CA THR A 246 -1.63 -14.26 25.36
C THR A 246 -1.18 -15.34 24.39
N LYS A 247 -1.52 -16.60 24.71
CA LYS A 247 -1.34 -17.70 23.76
C LYS A 247 -2.35 -17.57 22.61
N PRO A 248 -1.88 -17.44 21.35
CA PRO A 248 -2.79 -17.33 20.21
C PRO A 248 -3.52 -18.65 19.97
N THR A 249 -4.75 -18.56 19.48
CA THR A 249 -5.57 -19.69 19.02
C THR A 249 -5.81 -19.54 17.52
N HIS A 250 -5.53 -20.61 16.78
CA HIS A 250 -5.73 -20.63 15.33
C HIS A 250 -7.21 -20.82 14.99
N GLN A 251 -7.74 -19.94 14.15
CA GLN A 251 -9.01 -20.15 13.47
C GLN A 251 -8.73 -20.33 11.97
N LEU A 252 -9.26 -21.39 11.39
CA LEU A 252 -9.10 -21.64 9.95
C LEU A 252 -10.21 -20.95 9.18
N ASP A 253 -9.87 -20.16 8.17
CA ASP A 253 -10.87 -19.74 7.20
C ASP A 253 -11.32 -20.96 6.38
N THR A 254 -12.60 -21.30 6.52
CA THR A 254 -13.22 -22.44 5.83
C THR A 254 -13.79 -22.06 4.46
N ARG A 255 -13.84 -20.77 4.10
CA ARG A 255 -14.31 -20.31 2.79
C ARG A 255 -13.37 -20.75 1.68
N HIS A 256 -12.06 -20.74 1.92
CA HIS A 256 -11.05 -21.25 0.99
C HIS A 256 -11.12 -22.78 0.80
N LYS A 257 -11.66 -23.54 1.76
CA LYS A 257 -11.80 -25.01 1.65
C LYS A 257 -12.87 -25.45 0.65
N LYS A 258 -13.88 -24.62 0.33
CA LYS A 258 -14.98 -25.02 -0.57
C LYS A 258 -14.61 -25.01 -2.06
N ILE A 259 -13.57 -24.29 -2.47
CA ILE A 259 -13.18 -24.19 -3.89
C ILE A 259 -12.36 -25.42 -4.35
N ALA A 260 -11.59 -26.04 -3.45
CA ALA A 260 -10.79 -27.22 -3.79
C ALA A 260 -11.61 -28.50 -4.05
N GLY A 261 -12.88 -28.54 -3.59
CA GLY A 261 -13.76 -29.69 -3.76
C GLY A 261 -14.47 -29.77 -5.11
N TYR A 262 -14.60 -28.64 -5.85
CA TYR A 262 -15.37 -28.58 -7.10
C TYR A 262 -14.56 -28.79 -8.38
N LEU A 263 -13.23 -28.94 -8.28
CA LEU A 263 -12.34 -29.24 -9.42
C LEU A 263 -11.89 -30.71 -9.45
N ARG A 264 -12.55 -31.58 -8.66
CA ARG A 264 -12.31 -33.04 -8.65
C ARG A 264 -13.60 -33.85 -8.77
N SER A 265 -14.45 -33.46 -9.72
CA SER A 265 -15.54 -34.30 -10.25
C SER A 265 -15.55 -34.20 -11.76
#